data_AF-A0A7W0QC07-F1
#
_entry.id   AF-A0A7W0QC07-F1
#
_cell.length_a   1.000
_cell.length_b   1.000
_cell.length_c   1.000
_cell.angle_alpha   90.00
_cell.angle_beta   90.00
_cell.angle_gamma   90.00
#
_symmetry.space_group_name_H-M   'P 1'
#
loop_
_entity.id
_entity.type
_entity.pdbx_description
1 polymer ?
#
loop_
_entity_poly.entity_id
_entity_poly.type
_entity_poly.pdbx_seq_one_letter_code
_entity_poly.pdbx_strand_id
1 'polypeptide(L)'
;MRPIVLSFLFVLGLAAGACSSSSSGTPSRAVPPDEARTLLLDRNWLDKMPENDRDRLHVYRFVPSMGGGVFQDRTLFKGTFELFMFETTEGQIRFVLPETKEKVTSEFRIENVDGPEPFDLKLTITDDPRGPKVYFGIRSETDKDGARLERTLANKRSQLVH
;
A
#
# COMPACT_ATOMS: atom_id res chain seq x y z
N MET A 1 -57.40 -31.64 -20.54
CA MET A 1 -57.66 -32.62 -19.46
C MET A 1 -56.51 -32.55 -18.46
N ARG A 2 -56.81 -32.43 -17.16
CA ARG A 2 -55.96 -32.84 -16.00
C ARG A 2 -56.24 -34.34 -15.72
N PRO A 3 -55.48 -35.11 -14.92
CA PRO A 3 -54.66 -34.78 -13.73
C PRO A 3 -53.16 -35.17 -13.95
N ILE A 4 -52.24 -35.44 -13.00
CA ILE A 4 -52.23 -35.72 -11.55
C ILE A 4 -51.08 -34.92 -10.87
N VAL A 5 -51.19 -34.67 -9.56
CA VAL A 5 -50.15 -34.09 -8.68
C VAL A 5 -49.37 -35.21 -8.00
N LEU A 6 -48.03 -35.10 -7.91
CA LEU A 6 -47.27 -35.80 -6.88
C LEU A 6 -46.25 -34.86 -6.22
N SER A 7 -46.56 -34.42 -5.00
CA SER A 7 -45.62 -33.71 -4.14
C SER A 7 -44.78 -34.72 -3.36
N PHE A 8 -43.46 -34.53 -3.33
CA PHE A 8 -42.62 -35.09 -2.28
C PHE A 8 -41.76 -33.97 -1.69
N LEU A 9 -42.02 -33.65 -0.42
CA LEU A 9 -41.03 -32.96 0.41
C LEU A 9 -39.89 -33.93 0.70
N PHE A 10 -38.66 -33.43 0.68
CA PHE A 10 -37.60 -33.96 1.54
C PHE A 10 -36.85 -32.82 2.22
N VAL A 11 -36.35 -33.08 3.42
CA VAL A 11 -36.10 -32.07 4.45
C VAL A 11 -34.64 -32.11 4.93
N LEU A 12 -34.10 -30.92 5.19
CA LEU A 12 -32.86 -30.58 5.91
C LEU A 12 -31.50 -31.09 5.38
N GLY A 13 -30.55 -30.16 5.39
CA GLY A 13 -29.11 -30.40 5.32
C GLY A 13 -28.34 -29.15 5.70
N LEU A 14 -28.24 -28.83 7.00
CA LEU A 14 -27.31 -27.78 7.47
C LEU A 14 -25.88 -28.26 7.25
N ALA A 15 -25.07 -27.44 6.58
CA ALA A 15 -23.61 -27.50 6.66
C ALA A 15 -23.06 -26.07 6.79
N ALA A 16 -22.67 -25.70 8.00
CA ALA A 16 -22.01 -24.43 8.26
C ALA A 16 -20.59 -24.48 7.66
N GLY A 17 -20.31 -23.57 6.75
CA GLY A 17 -19.00 -23.40 6.08
C GLY A 17 -18.47 -21.98 6.22
N ALA A 18 -18.55 -21.42 7.43
CA ALA A 18 -17.99 -20.10 7.71
C ALA A 18 -16.46 -20.17 7.74
N CYS A 19 -15.84 -20.05 6.56
CA CYS A 19 -14.39 -19.84 6.42
C CYS A 19 -13.98 -18.42 6.85
N SER A 20 -14.30 -18.05 8.09
CA SER A 20 -13.73 -16.89 8.77
C SER A 20 -12.33 -17.25 9.25
N SER A 21 -11.36 -17.23 8.33
CA SER A 21 -9.94 -17.23 8.67
C SER A 21 -9.60 -15.89 9.33
N SER A 22 -9.91 -15.77 10.61
CA SER A 22 -9.53 -14.62 11.43
C SER A 22 -8.01 -14.62 11.62
N SER A 23 -7.32 -13.92 10.72
CA SER A 23 -5.93 -13.53 10.95
C SER A 23 -5.91 -12.65 12.21
N SER A 24 -5.37 -13.20 13.29
CA SER A 24 -5.24 -12.54 14.59
C SER A 24 -4.09 -11.53 14.57
N GLY A 25 -4.20 -10.53 13.69
CA GLY A 25 -3.43 -9.29 13.77
C GLY A 25 -4.18 -8.28 14.62
N THR A 26 -3.43 -7.46 15.37
CA THR A 26 -3.96 -6.26 16.04
C THR A 26 -4.80 -5.44 15.05
N PRO A 27 -6.03 -5.00 15.39
CA PRO A 27 -6.90 -4.33 14.44
C PRO A 27 -6.25 -3.05 13.89
N SER A 28 -5.90 -3.09 12.61
CA SER A 28 -5.30 -1.99 11.85
C SER A 28 -6.19 -0.75 12.00
N ARG A 29 -5.67 0.29 12.68
CA ARG A 29 -6.48 1.47 13.01
C ARG A 29 -6.38 2.49 11.89
N ALA A 30 -7.46 2.62 11.11
CA ALA A 30 -7.60 3.65 10.10
C ALA A 30 -7.29 5.05 10.67
N VAL A 31 -6.49 5.81 9.91
CA VAL A 31 -6.13 7.19 10.20
C VAL A 31 -7.24 8.13 9.70
N PRO A 32 -7.62 9.18 10.44
CA PRO A 32 -8.60 10.18 9.96
C PRO A 32 -8.17 10.82 8.63
N PRO A 33 -9.10 11.18 7.71
CA PRO A 33 -8.75 11.63 6.36
C PRO A 33 -7.79 12.82 6.27
N ASP A 34 -7.89 13.78 7.20
CA ASP A 34 -7.01 14.97 7.21
C ASP A 34 -5.58 14.63 7.63
N GLU A 35 -5.44 13.75 8.64
CA GLU A 35 -4.15 13.20 9.04
C GLU A 35 -3.60 12.30 7.93
N ALA A 36 -4.43 11.49 7.26
CA ALA A 36 -4.01 10.63 6.15
C ALA A 36 -3.49 11.45 4.95
N ARG A 37 -4.12 12.58 4.59
CA ARG A 37 -3.56 13.49 3.56
C ARG A 37 -2.18 14.02 3.97
N THR A 38 -1.99 14.35 5.25
CA THR A 38 -0.70 14.83 5.77
C THR A 38 0.35 13.71 5.80
N LEU A 39 -0.06 12.49 6.18
CA LEU A 39 0.80 11.32 6.21
C LEU A 39 1.16 10.77 4.82
N LEU A 40 0.41 11.08 3.76
CA LEU A 40 0.78 10.64 2.42
C LEU A 40 2.13 11.24 1.96
N LEU A 41 2.44 12.45 2.42
CA LEU A 41 3.48 13.32 1.88
C LEU A 41 4.87 13.06 2.47
N ASP A 42 5.89 13.38 1.69
CA ASP A 42 7.28 13.59 2.10
C ASP A 42 7.96 12.40 2.80
N ARG A 43 7.54 11.17 2.47
CA ARG A 43 8.15 9.92 2.95
C ARG A 43 8.17 8.84 1.88
N ASN A 44 8.96 7.79 2.11
CA ASN A 44 9.01 6.63 1.25
C ASN A 44 7.87 5.66 1.60
N TRP A 45 7.15 5.22 0.57
CA TRP A 45 6.12 4.18 0.65
C TRP A 45 6.60 2.96 -0.13
N LEU A 46 7.03 1.92 0.57
CA LEU A 46 7.62 0.71 -0.02
C LEU A 46 6.59 -0.42 -0.06
N ASP A 47 6.51 -1.17 -1.16
CA ASP A 47 5.64 -2.34 -1.26
C ASP A 47 6.00 -3.45 -0.25
N LYS A 48 7.29 -3.56 0.10
CA LYS A 48 7.80 -4.52 1.09
C LYS A 48 9.14 -4.07 1.68
N MET A 49 9.56 -4.76 2.74
CA MET A 49 10.95 -4.75 3.20
C MET A 49 11.82 -5.58 2.23
N PRO A 50 12.94 -5.06 1.70
CA PRO A 50 13.94 -5.90 1.02
C PRO A 50 14.65 -6.81 2.02
N GLU A 51 14.86 -8.07 1.64
CA GLU A 51 15.70 -9.03 2.37
C GLU A 51 17.17 -8.95 1.90
N ASN A 52 17.39 -8.57 0.63
CA ASN A 52 18.72 -8.36 0.04
C ASN A 52 18.78 -7.17 -0.94
N ASP A 53 19.97 -6.89 -1.48
CA ASP A 53 20.27 -5.71 -2.31
C ASP A 53 19.78 -5.80 -3.76
N ARG A 54 19.39 -7.01 -4.20
CA ARG A 54 18.88 -7.28 -5.54
C ARG A 54 17.37 -7.42 -5.58
N ASP A 55 16.69 -7.41 -4.42
CA ASP A 55 15.25 -7.44 -4.37
C ASP A 55 14.66 -6.23 -5.10
N ARG A 56 13.67 -6.50 -5.96
CA ARG A 56 12.87 -5.46 -6.62
C ARG A 56 11.84 -4.94 -5.63
N LEU A 57 11.74 -3.62 -5.57
CA LEU A 57 10.92 -2.81 -4.68
C LEU A 57 10.18 -1.77 -5.53
N HIS A 58 8.90 -1.57 -5.21
CA HIS A 58 8.13 -0.46 -5.72
C HIS A 58 8.07 0.62 -4.63
N VAL A 59 8.50 1.83 -4.96
CA VAL A 59 8.56 2.94 -4.01
C VAL A 59 7.79 4.14 -4.55
N TYR A 60 6.79 4.60 -3.79
CA TYR A 60 6.16 5.90 -4.00
C TYR A 60 6.77 6.96 -3.09
N ARG A 61 6.92 8.18 -3.62
CA ARG A 61 7.16 9.40 -2.83
C ARG A 61 6.26 10.51 -3.36
N PHE A 62 5.47 11.12 -2.48
CA PHE A 62 4.57 12.23 -2.80
C PHE A 62 5.19 13.52 -2.26
N VAL A 63 5.72 14.39 -3.13
CA VAL A 63 6.64 15.49 -2.74
C VAL A 63 6.17 16.84 -3.33
N PRO A 64 5.16 17.50 -2.74
CA PRO A 64 4.56 18.71 -3.30
C PRO A 64 5.55 19.86 -3.57
N SER A 65 6.65 19.93 -2.81
CA SER A 65 7.74 20.90 -3.00
C SER A 65 8.47 20.75 -4.34
N MET A 66 8.44 19.55 -4.95
CA MET A 66 8.91 19.27 -6.31
C MET A 66 7.80 19.42 -7.38
N GLY A 67 6.60 19.83 -6.99
CA GLY A 67 5.43 19.95 -7.85
C GLY A 67 4.67 18.64 -8.11
N GLY A 68 5.11 17.50 -7.55
CA GLY A 68 4.53 16.20 -7.86
C GLY A 68 5.09 15.07 -7.01
N GLY A 69 5.15 13.87 -7.56
CA GLY A 69 5.72 12.70 -6.90
C GLY A 69 6.58 11.87 -7.84
N VAL A 70 7.21 10.84 -7.29
CA VAL A 70 8.01 9.88 -8.02
C VAL A 70 7.58 8.45 -7.66
N PHE A 71 7.38 7.63 -8.68
CA PHE A 71 7.29 6.18 -8.56
C PHE A 71 8.64 5.59 -8.98
N GLN A 72 9.13 4.60 -8.24
CA GLN A 72 10.39 3.92 -8.52
C GLN A 72 10.17 2.41 -8.59
N ASP A 73 10.66 1.77 -9.66
CA ASP A 73 10.83 0.31 -9.72
C ASP A 73 12.33 -0.01 -9.68
N ARG A 74 12.81 -0.33 -8.48
CA ARG A 74 14.23 -0.30 -8.12
C ARG A 74 14.64 -1.50 -7.29
N THR A 75 15.94 -1.77 -7.26
CA THR A 75 16.56 -2.42 -6.11
C THR A 75 17.08 -1.34 -5.15
N LEU A 76 17.82 -1.72 -4.10
CA LEU A 76 18.48 -0.72 -3.25
C LEU A 76 19.38 0.24 -4.05
N PHE A 77 20.08 -0.27 -5.07
CA PHE A 77 21.15 0.46 -5.78
C PHE A 77 20.86 0.85 -7.24
N LYS A 78 19.88 0.24 -7.91
CA LYS A 78 19.56 0.52 -9.32
C LYS A 78 18.07 0.43 -9.60
N GLY A 79 17.52 1.39 -10.32
CA GLY A 79 16.12 1.33 -10.76
C GLY A 79 15.79 2.30 -11.87
N THR A 80 14.52 2.27 -12.27
CA THR A 80 13.86 3.28 -13.09
C THR A 80 12.96 4.13 -12.21
N PHE A 81 12.69 5.36 -12.63
CA PHE A 81 11.72 6.23 -11.97
C PHE A 81 10.80 6.90 -12.99
N GLU A 82 9.56 7.17 -12.58
CA GLU A 82 8.58 7.95 -13.33
C GLU A 82 8.11 9.10 -12.44
N LEU A 83 8.12 10.32 -12.98
CA LEU A 83 7.55 11.49 -12.31
C LEU A 83 6.06 11.56 -12.62
N PHE A 84 5.25 11.88 -11.61
CA PHE A 84 3.81 12.12 -11.76
C PHE A 84 3.41 13.41 -11.06
N MET A 85 2.33 14.04 -11.53
CA MET A 85 1.66 15.11 -10.76
C MET A 85 0.53 14.47 -9.95
N PHE A 86 0.23 15.02 -8.77
CA PHE A 86 -0.91 14.57 -7.99
C PHE A 86 -1.61 15.69 -7.24
N GLU A 87 -2.90 15.47 -6.98
CA GLU A 87 -3.73 16.26 -6.08
C GLU A 87 -4.36 15.30 -5.06
N THR A 88 -4.68 15.78 -3.85
CA THR A 88 -5.44 14.98 -2.87
C THR A 88 -6.67 15.74 -2.38
N THR A 89 -7.80 15.03 -2.35
CA THR A 89 -9.10 15.55 -1.90
C THR A 89 -9.83 14.41 -1.21
N GLU A 90 -10.27 14.62 0.04
CA GLU A 90 -11.25 13.75 0.73
C GLU A 90 -10.98 12.22 0.64
N GLY A 91 -9.73 11.79 0.82
CA GLY A 91 -9.36 10.37 0.76
C GLY A 91 -9.18 9.82 -0.66
N GLN A 92 -9.06 10.68 -1.66
CA GLN A 92 -8.67 10.34 -3.03
C GLN A 92 -7.33 10.97 -3.42
N ILE A 93 -6.57 10.28 -4.27
CA ILE A 93 -5.41 10.78 -5.00
C ILE A 93 -5.78 10.84 -6.47
N ARG A 94 -5.60 12.00 -7.10
CA ARG A 94 -5.73 12.18 -8.55
C ARG A 94 -4.34 12.26 -9.17
N PHE A 95 -3.91 11.20 -9.82
CA PHE A 95 -2.65 11.11 -10.56
C PHE A 95 -2.79 11.70 -11.97
N VAL A 96 -1.75 12.37 -12.42
CA VAL A 96 -1.52 12.71 -13.84
C VAL A 96 -0.12 12.22 -14.22
N LEU A 97 -0.06 11.33 -15.21
CA LEU A 97 1.15 10.62 -15.61
C LEU A 97 1.66 11.25 -16.92
N PRO A 98 2.72 12.09 -16.89
CA PRO A 98 3.09 12.93 -18.03
C PRO A 98 3.62 12.15 -19.23
N GLU A 99 4.15 10.94 -19.02
CA GLU A 99 4.65 10.07 -20.11
C GLU A 99 3.47 9.49 -20.90
N THR A 100 2.63 8.70 -20.24
CA THR A 100 1.48 7.99 -20.85
C THR A 100 0.27 8.89 -21.13
N LYS A 101 0.26 10.12 -20.59
CA LYS A 101 -0.90 11.05 -20.57
C LYS A 101 -2.12 10.54 -19.79
N GLU A 102 -1.97 9.45 -19.05
CA GLU A 102 -3.02 8.86 -18.22
C GLU A 102 -3.40 9.80 -17.06
N LYS A 103 -4.67 9.72 -16.67
CA LYS A 103 -5.22 10.39 -15.49
C LYS A 103 -6.02 9.36 -14.72
N VAL A 104 -5.64 9.13 -13.47
CA VAL A 104 -6.24 8.10 -12.62
C VAL A 104 -6.63 8.74 -11.30
N THR A 105 -7.91 8.63 -10.93
CA THR A 105 -8.36 8.96 -9.58
C THR A 105 -8.53 7.66 -8.83
N SER A 106 -7.83 7.51 -7.70
CA SER A 106 -7.94 6.35 -6.82
C SER A 106 -8.32 6.82 -5.42
N GLU A 107 -9.17 6.06 -4.75
CA GLU A 107 -9.27 6.12 -3.29
C GLU A 107 -7.94 5.73 -2.66
N PHE A 108 -7.62 6.32 -1.52
CA PHE A 108 -6.51 5.90 -0.67
C PHE A 108 -6.90 5.91 0.81
N ARG A 109 -6.27 5.03 1.57
CA ARG A 109 -6.38 4.98 3.02
C ARG A 109 -5.02 4.73 3.64
N ILE A 110 -4.79 5.33 4.81
CA ILE A 110 -3.65 5.03 5.66
C ILE A 110 -4.17 4.42 6.95
N GLU A 111 -3.53 3.35 7.40
CA GLU A 111 -3.84 2.66 8.64
C GLU A 111 -2.57 2.55 9.48
N ASN A 112 -2.70 2.73 10.79
CA ASN A 112 -1.64 2.35 11.72
C ASN A 112 -1.58 0.83 11.79
N VAL A 113 -0.37 0.27 11.73
CA VAL A 113 -0.10 -1.17 11.74
C VAL A 113 1.05 -1.50 12.68
N ASP A 114 1.03 -2.72 13.20
CA ASP A 114 2.18 -3.36 13.84
C ASP A 114 2.90 -4.16 12.75
N GLY A 115 3.62 -3.45 11.88
CA GLY A 115 4.26 -4.01 10.69
C GLY A 115 5.69 -4.52 10.95
N PRO A 116 6.34 -5.12 9.95
CA PRO A 116 7.76 -5.47 10.06
C PRO A 116 8.61 -4.23 10.33
N GLU A 117 9.31 -4.23 11.47
CA GLU A 117 10.21 -3.15 11.93
C GLU A 117 11.10 -2.58 10.80
N PRO A 118 10.91 -1.32 10.37
CA PRO A 118 10.40 -0.18 11.16
C PRO A 118 9.00 0.35 10.75
N PHE A 119 8.19 -0.43 10.03
CA PHE A 119 6.94 0.09 9.44
C PHE A 119 5.77 0.13 10.43
N ASP A 120 5.29 1.34 10.72
CA ASP A 120 4.11 1.61 11.58
C ASP A 120 2.90 2.14 10.79
N LEU A 121 3.06 2.45 9.50
CA LEU A 121 2.00 2.88 8.59
C LEU A 121 1.83 1.91 7.42
N LYS A 122 0.58 1.68 7.01
CA LYS A 122 0.21 0.99 5.78
C LYS A 122 -0.68 1.89 4.93
N LEU A 123 -0.23 2.21 3.72
CA LEU A 123 -0.98 2.88 2.67
C LEU A 123 -1.66 1.82 1.78
N THR A 124 -2.93 2.03 1.44
CA THR A 124 -3.60 1.31 0.34
C THR A 124 -4.08 2.34 -0.69
N ILE A 125 -3.78 2.11 -1.97
CA ILE A 125 -4.26 2.85 -3.14
C ILE A 125 -5.12 1.87 -3.95
N THR A 126 -6.43 2.07 -3.98
CA THR A 126 -7.39 1.08 -4.54
C THR A 126 -7.15 0.79 -6.01
N ASP A 127 -6.91 1.83 -6.81
CA ASP A 127 -6.72 1.78 -8.27
C ASP A 127 -5.35 2.38 -8.61
N ASP A 128 -4.32 1.77 -8.03
CA ASP A 128 -2.91 2.12 -8.26
C ASP A 128 -2.53 2.03 -9.75
N PRO A 129 -1.99 3.11 -10.36
CA PRO A 129 -1.66 3.13 -11.79
C PRO A 129 -0.35 2.42 -12.15
N ARG A 130 0.47 1.98 -11.18
CA ARG A 130 1.84 1.45 -11.42
C ARG A 130 2.27 0.26 -10.58
N GLY A 131 1.80 0.11 -9.34
CA GLY A 131 2.34 -0.87 -8.39
C GLY A 131 1.29 -1.68 -7.61
N PRO A 132 1.70 -2.39 -6.54
CA PRO A 132 0.94 -3.49 -5.95
C PRO A 132 -0.20 -3.07 -4.99
N LYS A 133 -0.74 -1.85 -5.11
CA LYS A 133 -1.83 -1.26 -4.29
C LYS A 133 -1.52 -1.02 -2.82
N VAL A 134 -0.68 -1.83 -2.17
CA VAL A 134 -0.34 -1.73 -0.75
C VAL A 134 1.13 -1.36 -0.58
N TYR A 135 1.38 -0.39 0.31
CA TYR A 135 2.71 0.07 0.67
C TYR A 135 2.80 0.29 2.17
N PHE A 136 4.03 0.31 2.67
CA PHE A 136 4.38 0.53 4.06
C PHE A 136 5.30 1.74 4.18
N GLY A 137 5.15 2.47 5.29
CA GLY A 137 5.90 3.69 5.56
C GLY A 137 6.18 3.84 7.05
N ILE A 138 7.00 4.83 7.37
CA ILE A 138 7.39 5.15 8.75
C ILE A 138 6.81 6.53 9.09
N ARG A 139 6.01 6.64 10.15
CA ARG A 139 5.38 7.89 10.58
C ARG A 139 6.39 9.00 10.90
N SER A 140 7.55 8.62 11.42
CA SER A 140 8.64 9.53 11.79
C SER A 140 9.57 9.91 10.63
N GLU A 141 9.40 9.32 9.44
CA GLU A 141 10.13 9.74 8.24
C GLU A 141 9.55 11.06 7.69
N THR A 142 10.46 11.96 7.29
CA THR A 142 10.16 13.24 6.64
C THR A 142 11.09 13.43 5.44
N ASP A 143 10.89 14.48 4.64
CA ASP A 143 11.69 14.68 3.42
C ASP A 143 13.22 14.66 3.71
N LYS A 144 13.60 15.27 4.85
CA LYS A 144 14.97 15.37 5.37
C LYS A 144 15.57 14.01 5.78
N ASP A 145 14.71 13.06 6.14
CA ASP A 145 15.08 11.72 6.59
C ASP A 145 15.05 10.68 5.47
N GLY A 146 14.74 11.02 4.22
CA GLY A 146 14.61 10.01 3.13
C GLY A 146 15.81 9.06 3.08
N ALA A 147 17.03 9.60 3.04
CA ALA A 147 18.29 8.82 3.05
C ALA A 147 18.56 8.03 4.34
N ARG A 148 17.79 8.23 5.41
CA ARG A 148 17.89 7.51 6.68
C ARG A 148 17.27 6.12 6.58
N LEU A 149 16.23 5.94 5.77
CA LEU A 149 15.67 4.62 5.52
C LEU A 149 16.69 3.75 4.78
N GLU A 150 17.23 4.18 3.63
CA GLU A 150 18.26 3.37 2.94
C GLU A 150 19.51 3.15 3.79
N ARG A 151 19.92 4.12 4.62
CA ARG A 151 21.03 3.92 5.57
C ARG A 151 20.69 2.89 6.66
N THR A 152 19.44 2.84 7.12
CA THR A 152 18.97 1.82 8.08
C THR A 152 18.94 0.44 7.44
N LEU A 153 18.46 0.33 6.19
CA LEU A 153 18.44 -0.91 5.41
C LEU A 153 19.87 -1.43 5.16
N ALA A 154 20.80 -0.55 4.78
CA ALA A 154 22.21 -0.89 4.61
C ALA A 154 22.87 -1.33 5.94
N ASN A 155 22.56 -0.64 7.05
CA ASN A 155 23.16 -0.92 8.35
C ASN A 155 22.62 -2.20 9.00
N LYS A 156 21.31 -2.49 8.95
CA LYS A 156 20.74 -3.76 9.44
C LYS A 156 21.43 -4.95 8.76
N ARG A 157 21.76 -4.84 7.47
CA ARG A 157 22.52 -5.88 6.75
C ARG A 157 23.96 -6.04 7.21
N SER A 158 24.66 -4.96 7.56
CA SER A 158 26.04 -5.05 8.09
C SER A 158 26.13 -5.91 9.36
N GLN A 159 25.05 -6.00 10.12
CA GLN A 159 24.93 -6.83 11.33
C GLN A 159 24.50 -8.29 11.06
N LEU A 160 24.14 -8.64 9.82
CA LEU A 160 23.74 -9.99 9.39
C LEU A 160 24.85 -10.74 8.62
N VAL A 161 26.03 -10.13 8.49
CA VAL A 161 27.22 -10.70 7.81
C VAL A 161 28.34 -11.02 8.82
N HIS A 162 28.01 -11.00 10.11
CA HIS A 162 28.85 -11.38 11.26
C HIS A 162 28.12 -12.42 12.12
#